data_AF-A0A952MX25-F1
#
_entry.id   AF-A0A952MX25-F1
#
_cell.length_a   1.000
_cell.length_b   1.000
_cell.length_c   1.000
_cell.angle_alpha   90.00
_cell.angle_beta   90.00
_cell.angle_gamma   90.00
#
_symmetry.space_group_name_H-M   'P 1'
#
loop_
_entity.id
_entity.type
_entity.pdbx_description
1 polymer ?
#
loop_
_entity_poly.entity_id
_entity_poly.type
_entity_poly.pdbx_seq_one_letter_code
_entity_poly.pdbx_strand_id
1 'polypeptide(L)'
;MPHITKEQVADWADELADIAISLKTQLTGAFPSDHARFLFGMLDRQPVILKDIARLLRANHIRNLSSSFILFRCLLDDFVFLVRYTLYNFDPEIIDRQIASSLHEERWLYEQSRNINNAFFNGEEDGLATDAYYQSKVDEINNDCDYDKYFTDTTKSQFKSAPKTGNFFEQITNPDFNEYQKQVAMANAHSISLWQLYSKYVHYSMFTFRLIGAGIDAKRIEVDQLQEALSYSFKSLVMLSTALNHAGMPNVLRDESDFARRIHSPQ
;
A
#
# COMPACT_ATOMS: atom_id res chain seq x y z
N MET A 1 29.65 -9.49 -10.73
CA MET A 1 28.27 -10.01 -10.66
C MET A 1 27.54 -9.55 -11.91
N PRO A 2 26.79 -10.42 -12.60
CA PRO A 2 25.95 -9.98 -13.70
C PRO A 2 24.95 -8.93 -13.19
N HIS A 3 24.76 -7.87 -13.97
CA HIS A 3 23.83 -6.79 -13.59
C HIS A 3 22.40 -7.25 -13.83
N ILE A 4 21.51 -6.86 -12.92
CA ILE A 4 20.08 -7.14 -13.04
C ILE A 4 19.51 -6.34 -14.20
N THR A 5 18.64 -6.97 -14.98
CA THR A 5 17.91 -6.32 -16.07
C THR A 5 16.47 -6.04 -15.70
N LYS A 6 15.84 -5.07 -16.38
CA LYS A 6 14.41 -4.81 -16.21
C LYS A 6 13.55 -6.02 -16.58
N GLU A 7 14.03 -6.85 -17.52
CA GLU A 7 13.39 -8.09 -17.93
C GLU A 7 13.38 -9.11 -16.78
N GLN A 8 14.49 -9.27 -16.06
CA GLN A 8 14.53 -10.13 -14.87
C GLN A 8 13.57 -9.66 -13.79
N VAL A 9 13.51 -8.34 -13.52
CA VAL A 9 12.54 -7.77 -12.57
C VAL A 9 11.11 -7.99 -13.04
N ALA A 10 10.83 -7.89 -14.34
CA ALA A 10 9.52 -8.17 -14.90
C ALA A 10 9.10 -9.62 -14.69
N ASP A 11 10.01 -10.58 -14.91
CA ASP A 11 9.73 -12.00 -14.72
C ASP A 11 9.48 -12.32 -13.25
N TRP A 12 10.27 -11.75 -12.33
CA TRP A 12 10.03 -11.90 -10.90
C TRP A 12 8.73 -11.25 -10.44
N ALA A 13 8.32 -10.12 -11.03
CA ALA A 13 7.04 -9.50 -10.72
C ALA A 13 5.86 -10.36 -11.18
N ASP A 14 5.97 -10.97 -12.35
CA ASP A 14 4.98 -11.90 -12.91
C ASP A 14 4.82 -13.15 -12.03
N GLU A 15 5.95 -13.72 -11.61
CA GLU A 15 6.01 -14.86 -10.68
C GLU A 15 5.44 -14.51 -9.30
N LEU A 16 5.79 -13.34 -8.75
CA LEU A 16 5.25 -12.88 -7.47
C LEU A 16 3.73 -12.66 -7.53
N ALA A 17 3.22 -12.21 -8.68
CA ALA A 17 1.79 -12.09 -8.88
C ALA A 17 1.10 -13.47 -8.82
N ASP A 18 1.72 -14.51 -9.37
CA ASP A 18 1.18 -15.87 -9.33
C ASP A 18 1.22 -16.45 -7.91
N ILE A 19 2.26 -16.16 -7.13
CA ILE A 19 2.33 -16.48 -5.70
C ILE A 19 1.19 -15.79 -4.94
N ALA A 20 0.97 -14.49 -5.19
CA ALA A 20 -0.11 -13.73 -4.57
C ALA A 20 -1.51 -14.24 -4.97
N ILE A 21 -1.71 -14.63 -6.23
CA ILE A 21 -2.95 -15.27 -6.71
C ILE A 21 -3.16 -16.60 -5.98
N SER A 22 -2.14 -17.44 -5.91
CA SER A 22 -2.20 -18.73 -5.21
C SER A 22 -2.63 -18.52 -3.75
N LEU A 23 -2.03 -17.56 -3.04
CA LEU A 23 -2.43 -17.21 -1.68
C LEU A 23 -3.89 -16.73 -1.61
N LYS A 24 -4.27 -15.79 -2.47
CA LYS A 24 -5.64 -15.25 -2.56
C LYS A 24 -6.68 -16.35 -2.80
N THR A 25 -6.40 -17.33 -3.68
CA THR A 25 -7.35 -18.41 -3.99
C THR A 25 -7.63 -19.35 -2.82
N GLN A 26 -6.77 -19.37 -1.79
CA GLN A 26 -7.03 -20.13 -0.56
C GLN A 26 -8.03 -19.42 0.37
N LEU A 27 -8.14 -18.09 0.25
CA LEU A 27 -8.92 -17.24 1.14
C LEU A 27 -10.35 -17.08 0.62
N THR A 28 -11.12 -18.15 0.71
CA THR A 28 -12.53 -18.18 0.28
C THR A 28 -13.49 -18.10 1.48
N GLY A 29 -14.70 -17.59 1.25
CA GLY A 29 -15.76 -17.52 2.25
C GLY A 29 -16.00 -16.11 2.82
N ALA A 30 -16.74 -16.06 3.92
CA ALA A 30 -17.05 -14.82 4.62
C ALA A 30 -15.85 -14.34 5.45
N PHE A 31 -15.60 -13.04 5.43
CA PHE A 31 -14.55 -12.45 6.25
C PHE A 31 -15.00 -12.35 7.72
N PRO A 32 -14.20 -12.85 8.68
CA PRO A 32 -14.57 -12.90 10.09
C PRO A 32 -14.54 -11.53 10.78
N SER A 33 -13.89 -10.52 10.19
CA SER A 33 -13.79 -9.15 10.73
C SER A 33 -13.47 -8.13 9.64
N ASP A 34 -13.65 -6.84 9.95
CA ASP A 34 -13.19 -5.76 9.07
C ASP A 34 -11.67 -5.70 8.95
N HIS A 35 -10.92 -6.15 9.97
CA HIS A 35 -9.46 -6.28 9.85
C HIS A 35 -9.09 -7.33 8.80
N ALA A 36 -9.79 -8.47 8.78
CA ALA A 36 -9.58 -9.49 7.75
C ALA A 36 -9.93 -8.94 6.36
N ARG A 37 -11.02 -8.19 6.21
CA ARG A 37 -11.39 -7.52 4.94
C ARG A 37 -10.33 -6.51 4.51
N PHE A 38 -9.86 -5.69 5.44
CA PHE A 38 -8.85 -4.65 5.19
C PHE A 38 -7.52 -5.26 4.74
N LEU A 39 -7.01 -6.27 5.46
CA LEU A 39 -5.79 -6.99 5.10
C LEU A 39 -5.96 -7.75 3.77
N PHE A 40 -7.13 -8.36 3.54
CA PHE A 40 -7.42 -9.01 2.27
C PHE A 40 -7.42 -8.00 1.12
N GLY A 41 -7.94 -6.78 1.31
CA GLY A 41 -7.91 -5.74 0.28
C GLY A 41 -6.48 -5.39 -0.18
N MET A 42 -5.50 -5.40 0.73
CA MET A 42 -4.09 -5.23 0.38
C MET A 42 -3.57 -6.41 -0.46
N LEU A 43 -3.91 -7.65 -0.09
CA LEU A 43 -3.55 -8.84 -0.87
C LEU A 43 -4.26 -8.87 -2.24
N ASP A 44 -5.52 -8.47 -2.30
CA ASP A 44 -6.39 -8.61 -3.47
C ASP A 44 -5.90 -7.80 -4.66
N ARG A 45 -5.44 -6.58 -4.39
CA ARG A 45 -4.93 -5.65 -5.42
C ARG A 45 -3.51 -5.98 -5.87
N GLN A 46 -2.71 -6.64 -5.02
CA GLN A 46 -1.28 -6.84 -5.25
C GLN A 46 -0.97 -7.63 -6.55
N PRO A 47 -1.65 -8.75 -6.88
CA PRO A 47 -1.41 -9.45 -8.14
C PRO A 47 -1.60 -8.58 -9.38
N VAL A 48 -2.65 -7.77 -9.41
CA VAL A 48 -2.97 -6.93 -10.59
C VAL A 48 -1.87 -5.90 -10.80
N ILE A 49 -1.47 -5.21 -9.73
CA ILE A 49 -0.39 -4.22 -9.78
C ILE A 49 0.92 -4.89 -10.24
N LEU A 50 1.24 -6.08 -9.74
CA LEU A 50 2.45 -6.82 -10.13
C LEU A 50 2.43 -7.26 -11.61
N LYS A 51 1.29 -7.75 -12.12
CA LYS A 51 1.14 -8.08 -13.55
C LYS A 51 1.29 -6.82 -14.42
N ASP A 52 0.75 -5.70 -14.00
CA ASP A 52 0.88 -4.43 -14.73
C ASP A 52 2.31 -3.89 -14.71
N ILE A 53 3.02 -4.02 -13.58
CA ILE A 53 4.47 -3.75 -13.50
C ILE A 53 5.22 -4.62 -14.51
N ALA A 54 4.98 -5.93 -14.54
CA ALA A 54 5.66 -6.85 -15.46
C ALA A 54 5.43 -6.46 -16.93
N ARG A 55 4.18 -6.12 -17.30
CA ARG A 55 3.84 -5.65 -18.65
C ARG A 55 4.55 -4.36 -19.01
N LEU A 56 4.54 -3.37 -18.12
CA LEU A 56 5.18 -2.07 -18.34
C LEU A 56 6.70 -2.22 -18.47
N LEU A 57 7.34 -3.02 -17.62
CA LEU A 57 8.79 -3.24 -17.69
C LEU A 57 9.21 -3.94 -18.98
N ARG A 58 8.40 -4.88 -19.49
CA ARG A 58 8.65 -5.55 -20.78
C ARG A 58 8.46 -4.60 -21.96
N ALA A 59 7.39 -3.80 -21.95
CA ALA A 59 7.04 -2.90 -23.05
C ALA A 59 7.92 -1.65 -23.12
N ASN A 60 8.33 -1.11 -21.98
CA ASN A 60 9.03 0.17 -21.93
C ASN A 60 10.53 0.03 -22.20
N HIS A 61 11.08 1.04 -22.87
CA HIS A 61 12.52 1.24 -22.95
C HIS A 61 13.07 1.51 -21.54
N ILE A 62 14.32 1.10 -21.24
CA ILE A 62 14.97 1.27 -19.93
C ILE A 62 15.06 2.73 -19.45
N ARG A 63 14.87 3.71 -20.35
CA ARG A 63 14.82 5.14 -20.01
C ARG A 63 13.45 5.59 -19.46
N ASN A 64 12.43 4.76 -19.58
CA ASN A 64 11.02 5.08 -19.31
C ASN A 64 10.45 4.15 -18.22
N LEU A 65 11.05 4.18 -17.03
CA LEU A 65 10.67 3.32 -15.89
C LEU A 65 9.68 3.98 -14.93
N SER A 66 9.34 5.26 -15.13
CA SER A 66 8.53 6.05 -14.18
C SER A 66 7.16 5.44 -13.89
N SER A 67 6.51 4.84 -14.88
CA SER A 67 5.23 4.15 -14.68
C SER A 67 5.36 2.98 -13.71
N SER A 68 6.43 2.19 -13.81
CA SER A 68 6.70 1.09 -12.88
C SER A 68 7.02 1.61 -11.47
N PHE A 69 7.74 2.74 -11.34
CA PHE A 69 7.96 3.37 -10.03
C PHE A 69 6.66 3.83 -9.36
N ILE A 70 5.71 4.36 -10.13
CA ILE A 70 4.39 4.75 -9.61
C ILE A 70 3.64 3.51 -9.10
N LEU A 71 3.66 2.39 -9.83
CA LEU A 71 3.00 1.18 -9.38
C LEU A 71 3.68 0.53 -8.17
N PHE A 72 5.02 0.48 -8.15
CA PHE A 72 5.74 0.03 -6.97
C PHE A 72 5.52 0.94 -5.78
N ARG A 73 5.30 2.24 -5.99
CA ARG A 73 4.94 3.17 -4.92
C ARG A 73 3.65 2.70 -4.22
N CYS A 74 2.64 2.27 -4.98
CA CYS A 74 1.40 1.73 -4.41
C CYS A 74 1.67 0.49 -3.54
N LEU A 75 2.50 -0.46 -4.02
CA LEU A 75 2.87 -1.65 -3.22
C LEU A 75 3.67 -1.30 -1.96
N LEU A 76 4.51 -0.25 -2.03
CA LEU A 76 5.25 0.24 -0.89
C LEU A 76 4.36 0.97 0.14
N ASP A 77 3.21 1.55 -0.23
CA ASP A 77 2.23 2.02 0.76
C ASP A 77 1.77 0.87 1.64
N ASP A 78 1.33 -0.23 1.02
CA ASP A 78 0.85 -1.42 1.74
C ASP A 78 1.96 -1.96 2.66
N PHE A 79 3.18 -2.06 2.15
CA PHE A 79 4.32 -2.51 2.93
C PHE A 79 4.61 -1.63 4.15
N VAL A 80 4.64 -0.30 3.98
CA VAL A 80 4.88 0.65 5.07
C VAL A 80 3.81 0.51 6.16
N PHE A 81 2.54 0.35 5.78
CA PHE A 81 1.46 0.08 6.74
C PHE A 81 1.62 -1.27 7.43
N LEU A 82 1.99 -2.33 6.71
CA LEU A 82 2.24 -3.65 7.31
C LEU A 82 3.40 -3.66 8.29
N VAL A 83 4.48 -2.92 8.01
CA VAL A 83 5.58 -2.73 8.96
C VAL A 83 5.07 -2.02 10.21
N ARG A 84 4.24 -0.97 10.06
CA ARG A 84 3.59 -0.30 11.21
C ARG A 84 2.80 -1.30 12.04
N TYR A 85 1.91 -2.07 11.43
CA TYR A 85 1.09 -3.04 12.16
C TYR A 85 1.94 -4.09 12.85
N THR A 86 2.99 -4.58 12.19
CA THR A 86 3.93 -5.55 12.77
C THR A 86 4.62 -4.97 14.02
N LEU A 87 5.04 -3.71 14.01
CA LEU A 87 5.65 -3.04 15.17
C LEU A 87 4.70 -2.96 16.37
N TYR A 88 3.39 -2.86 16.13
CA TYR A 88 2.36 -2.86 17.16
C TYR A 88 1.67 -4.22 17.29
N ASN A 89 2.31 -5.32 16.85
CA ASN A 89 1.80 -6.68 16.95
C ASN A 89 0.37 -6.86 16.41
N PHE A 90 0.07 -6.20 15.28
CA PHE A 90 -1.25 -6.16 14.66
C PHE A 90 -2.38 -5.75 15.62
N ASP A 91 -2.10 -4.81 16.52
CA ASP A 91 -3.11 -4.21 17.39
C ASP A 91 -4.33 -3.73 16.56
N PRO A 92 -5.52 -4.31 16.80
CA PRO A 92 -6.77 -3.93 16.14
C PRO A 92 -7.04 -2.42 16.13
N GLU A 93 -6.70 -1.71 17.21
CA GLU A 93 -6.96 -0.27 17.33
C GLU A 93 -6.14 0.54 16.32
N ILE A 94 -4.94 0.09 15.94
CA ILE A 94 -4.11 0.76 14.92
C ILE A 94 -4.71 0.58 13.53
N ILE A 95 -5.31 -0.58 13.26
CA ILE A 95 -6.01 -0.85 12.00
C ILE A 95 -7.33 -0.07 11.96
N ASP A 96 -8.10 -0.03 13.05
CA ASP A 96 -9.34 0.74 13.15
C ASP A 96 -9.11 2.23 12.93
N ARG A 97 -8.02 2.79 13.47
CA ARG A 97 -7.61 4.17 13.17
C ARG A 97 -7.31 4.41 11.70
N GLN A 98 -6.71 3.43 11.02
CA GLN A 98 -6.45 3.53 9.59
C GLN A 98 -7.75 3.51 8.79
N ILE A 99 -8.67 2.59 9.11
CA ILE A 99 -9.98 2.51 8.48
C ILE A 99 -10.78 3.80 8.71
N ALA A 100 -10.81 4.29 9.96
CA ALA A 100 -11.46 5.54 10.33
C ALA A 100 -10.92 6.76 9.55
N SER A 101 -9.59 6.83 9.36
CA SER A 101 -8.97 7.89 8.56
C SER A 101 -9.41 7.82 7.10
N SER A 102 -9.48 6.62 6.51
CA SER A 102 -9.95 6.44 5.14
C SER A 102 -11.43 6.79 4.97
N LEU A 103 -12.29 6.42 5.93
CA LEU A 103 -13.71 6.81 5.95
C LEU A 103 -13.88 8.33 6.06
N HIS A 104 -13.05 8.98 6.88
CA HIS A 104 -13.05 10.43 6.99
C HIS A 104 -12.66 11.12 5.68
N GLU A 105 -11.60 10.63 5.01
CA GLU A 105 -11.15 11.14 3.71
C GLU A 105 -12.22 10.95 2.62
N GLU A 106 -12.88 9.80 2.59
CA GLU A 106 -13.99 9.52 1.67
C GLU A 106 -15.17 10.48 1.89
N ARG A 107 -15.59 10.66 3.14
CA ARG A 107 -16.65 11.62 3.49
C ARG A 107 -16.27 13.05 3.09
N TRP A 108 -15.02 13.44 3.33
CA TRP A 108 -14.52 14.76 2.95
C TRP A 108 -14.54 14.95 1.43
N LEU A 109 -14.22 13.93 0.64
CA LEU A 109 -14.30 13.97 -0.82
C LEU A 109 -15.75 14.21 -1.30
N TYR A 110 -16.73 13.51 -0.72
CA TYR A 110 -18.14 13.73 -1.05
C TYR A 110 -18.60 15.15 -0.70
N GLU A 111 -18.16 15.68 0.45
CA GLU A 111 -18.45 17.04 0.85
C GLU A 111 -17.85 18.07 -0.12
N GLN A 112 -16.58 17.90 -0.52
CA GLN A 112 -15.95 18.78 -1.50
C GLN A 112 -16.66 18.72 -2.86
N SER A 113 -16.99 17.52 -3.33
CA SER A 113 -17.71 17.32 -4.59
C SER A 113 -19.08 18.01 -4.56
N ARG A 114 -19.83 17.88 -3.46
CA ARG A 114 -21.11 18.56 -3.25
C ARG A 114 -20.96 20.08 -3.22
N ASN A 115 -19.96 20.59 -2.52
CA ASN A 115 -19.70 22.02 -2.44
C ASN A 115 -19.36 22.60 -3.82
N ILE A 116 -18.59 21.89 -4.65
CA ILE A 116 -18.31 22.26 -6.05
C ILE A 116 -19.60 22.26 -6.87
N ASN A 117 -20.44 21.21 -6.74
CA ASN A 117 -21.71 21.10 -7.46
C ASN A 117 -22.63 22.28 -7.16
N ASN A 118 -22.78 22.60 -5.87
CA ASN A 118 -23.62 23.71 -5.43
C ASN A 118 -23.06 25.08 -5.85
N ALA A 119 -21.73 25.26 -5.81
CA ALA A 119 -21.10 26.55 -6.11
C ALA A 119 -21.08 26.89 -7.61
N PHE A 120 -20.92 25.89 -8.49
CA PHE A 120 -20.71 26.12 -9.92
C PHE A 120 -21.85 25.63 -10.82
N PHE A 121 -22.66 24.69 -10.34
CA PHE A 121 -23.66 23.98 -11.16
C PHE A 121 -25.06 23.96 -10.50
N ASN A 122 -25.28 24.77 -9.45
CA ASN A 122 -26.53 24.84 -8.69
C ASN A 122 -27.03 23.47 -8.17
N GLY A 123 -26.13 22.49 -8.01
CA GLY A 123 -26.48 21.14 -7.53
C GLY A 123 -27.06 20.21 -8.59
N GLU A 124 -27.02 20.58 -9.88
CA GLU A 124 -27.65 19.83 -10.97
C GLU A 124 -26.66 19.00 -11.82
N GLU A 125 -25.36 19.05 -11.54
CA GLU A 125 -24.37 18.27 -12.30
C GLU A 125 -24.34 16.81 -11.84
N ASP A 126 -24.75 15.89 -12.72
CA ASP A 126 -24.84 14.44 -12.47
C ASP A 126 -23.48 13.80 -12.18
N GLY A 127 -22.38 14.40 -12.67
CA GLY A 127 -21.02 13.91 -12.42
C GLY A 127 -20.46 14.23 -11.02
N LEU A 128 -21.17 15.00 -10.21
CA LEU A 128 -20.74 15.43 -8.89
C LEU A 128 -21.75 15.01 -7.81
N ALA A 129 -21.30 14.95 -6.56
CA ALA A 129 -22.19 14.66 -5.44
C ALA A 129 -23.29 15.75 -5.35
N THR A 130 -24.54 15.33 -5.19
CA THR A 130 -25.66 16.20 -4.83
C THR A 130 -25.84 16.23 -3.31
N ASP A 131 -26.66 17.15 -2.79
CA ASP A 131 -27.02 17.18 -1.36
C ASP A 131 -27.63 15.84 -0.91
N ALA A 132 -28.52 15.26 -1.71
CA ALA A 132 -29.16 13.98 -1.42
C ALA A 132 -28.14 12.83 -1.41
N TYR A 133 -27.22 12.80 -2.38
CA TYR A 133 -26.17 11.79 -2.42
C TYR A 133 -25.24 11.90 -1.20
N TYR A 134 -24.76 13.10 -0.89
CA TYR A 134 -23.92 13.33 0.29
C TYR A 134 -24.63 12.91 1.58
N GLN A 135 -25.89 13.30 1.77
CA GLN A 135 -26.65 12.91 2.96
C GLN A 135 -26.83 11.40 3.05
N SER A 136 -27.11 10.72 1.94
CA SER A 136 -27.22 9.26 1.93
C SER A 136 -25.95 8.55 2.41
N LYS A 137 -24.77 9.09 2.07
CA LYS A 137 -23.48 8.56 2.52
C LYS A 137 -23.17 8.88 3.98
N VAL A 138 -23.59 10.04 4.47
CA VAL A 138 -23.51 10.37 5.89
C VAL A 138 -24.41 9.46 6.72
N ASP A 139 -25.64 9.21 6.24
CA ASP A 139 -26.62 8.36 6.91
C ASP A 139 -26.19 6.89 6.93
N GLU A 140 -25.56 6.40 5.86
CA GLU A 140 -24.97 5.05 5.79
C GLU A 140 -23.96 4.81 6.92
N ILE A 141 -23.08 5.79 7.18
CA ILE A 141 -22.05 5.66 8.21
C ILE A 141 -22.62 5.90 9.63
N ASN A 142 -23.51 6.88 9.80
CA ASN A 142 -23.99 7.27 11.12
C ASN A 142 -25.08 6.34 11.68
N ASN A 143 -25.84 5.62 10.84
CA ASN A 143 -26.95 4.78 11.30
C ASN A 143 -26.58 3.30 11.45
N ASP A 144 -25.37 2.91 11.08
CA ASP A 144 -24.89 1.55 11.22
C ASP A 144 -23.94 1.45 12.43
N CYS A 145 -24.36 0.67 13.44
CA CYS A 145 -23.63 0.49 14.69
C CYS A 145 -22.26 -0.16 14.50
N ASP A 146 -22.02 -0.82 13.36
CA ASP A 146 -20.72 -1.41 13.05
C ASP A 146 -19.63 -0.34 12.87
N TYR A 147 -20.00 0.92 12.60
CA TYR A 147 -19.07 2.05 12.46
C TYR A 147 -18.74 2.75 13.77
N ASP A 148 -19.45 2.50 14.87
CA ASP A 148 -19.24 3.18 16.17
C ASP A 148 -17.78 3.09 16.63
N LYS A 149 -17.12 1.96 16.36
CA LYS A 149 -15.71 1.71 16.70
C LYS A 149 -14.71 2.61 15.97
N TYR A 150 -15.11 3.32 14.92
CA TYR A 150 -14.26 4.24 14.15
C TYR A 150 -14.36 5.69 14.61
N PHE A 151 -15.28 6.00 15.52
CA PHE A 151 -15.46 7.34 16.05
C PHE A 151 -14.72 7.54 17.38
N THR A 152 -14.21 8.75 17.60
CA THR A 152 -13.86 9.26 18.94
C THR A 152 -15.07 9.88 19.64
N ASP A 153 -16.00 10.44 18.86
CA ASP A 153 -17.26 11.03 19.34
C ASP A 153 -18.34 10.78 18.27
N THR A 154 -19.23 9.81 18.52
CA THR A 154 -20.33 9.44 17.59
C THR A 154 -21.33 10.58 17.43
N THR A 155 -21.57 11.37 18.49
CA THR A 155 -22.52 12.49 18.46
C THR A 155 -22.07 13.63 17.56
N LYS A 156 -20.76 13.78 17.36
CA LYS A 156 -20.16 14.77 16.46
C LYS A 156 -19.65 14.17 15.15
N SER A 157 -19.86 12.88 14.92
CA SER A 157 -19.28 12.13 13.81
C SER A 157 -17.77 12.39 13.66
N GLN A 158 -17.04 12.43 14.79
CA GLN A 158 -15.59 12.69 14.81
C GLN A 158 -14.85 11.36 14.72
N PHE A 159 -14.10 11.15 13.62
CA PHE A 159 -13.35 9.92 13.38
C PHE A 159 -12.06 9.83 14.20
N LYS A 160 -11.66 8.60 14.54
CA LYS A 160 -10.32 8.29 15.00
C LYS A 160 -9.29 8.66 13.92
N SER A 161 -8.14 9.19 14.33
CA SER A 161 -7.09 9.60 13.40
C SER A 161 -5.99 8.56 13.30
N ALA A 162 -5.57 8.26 12.07
CA ALA A 162 -4.39 7.46 11.81
C ALA A 162 -3.11 8.26 12.14
N PRO A 163 -2.05 7.59 12.62
CA PRO A 163 -0.75 8.22 12.74
C PRO A 163 -0.26 8.70 11.37
N LYS A 164 0.11 9.98 11.27
CA LYS A 164 0.59 10.58 10.01
C LYS A 164 1.80 9.82 9.45
N THR A 165 1.81 9.58 8.15
CA THR A 165 2.89 8.86 7.46
C THR A 165 4.21 9.65 7.42
N GLY A 166 4.15 10.98 7.50
CA GLY A 166 5.33 11.84 7.65
C GLY A 166 6.14 11.54 8.92
N ASN A 167 5.48 11.04 9.97
CA ASN A 167 6.11 10.66 11.24
C ASN A 167 6.55 9.18 11.25
N PHE A 168 6.43 8.46 10.13
CA PHE A 168 6.76 7.03 10.12
C PHE A 168 8.25 6.78 10.43
N PHE A 169 9.14 7.67 9.99
CA PHE A 169 10.55 7.60 10.39
C PHE A 169 10.72 7.73 11.91
N GLU A 170 10.08 8.73 12.53
CA GLU A 170 10.11 8.91 13.99
C GLU A 170 9.50 7.72 14.73
N GLN A 171 8.45 7.11 14.17
CA GLN A 171 7.82 5.90 14.70
C GLN A 171 8.76 4.71 14.66
N ILE A 172 9.50 4.48 13.57
CA ILE A 172 10.42 3.33 13.49
C ILE A 172 11.70 3.54 14.29
N THR A 173 12.05 4.78 14.64
CA THR A 173 13.21 5.12 15.49
C THR A 173 12.84 5.32 16.96
N ASN A 174 11.68 4.84 17.41
CA ASN A 174 11.22 5.05 18.77
C ASN A 174 12.21 4.42 19.79
N PRO A 175 12.77 5.20 20.74
CA PRO A 175 13.74 4.69 21.71
C PRO A 175 13.15 3.63 22.65
N ASP A 176 11.83 3.69 22.90
CA ASP A 176 11.10 2.82 23.83
C ASP A 176 10.78 1.43 23.23
N PHE A 177 11.13 1.20 21.96
CA PHE A 177 10.96 -0.10 21.34
C PHE A 177 11.78 -1.18 22.03
N ASN A 178 11.15 -2.35 22.18
CA ASN A 178 11.84 -3.56 22.59
C ASN A 178 12.78 -4.06 21.48
N GLU A 179 13.60 -5.05 21.80
CA GLU A 179 14.62 -5.57 20.88
C GLU A 179 14.01 -6.11 19.56
N TYR A 180 12.90 -6.82 19.64
CA TYR A 180 12.20 -7.34 18.46
C TYR A 180 11.70 -6.20 17.55
N GLN A 181 11.06 -5.18 18.12
CA GLN A 181 10.58 -4.01 17.37
C GLN A 181 11.74 -3.25 16.71
N LYS A 182 12.87 -3.09 17.40
CA LYS A 182 14.08 -2.48 16.85
C LYS A 182 14.61 -3.25 15.65
N GLN A 183 14.66 -4.58 15.73
CA GLN A 183 15.09 -5.43 14.61
C GLN A 183 14.15 -5.32 13.40
N VAL A 184 12.83 -5.34 13.62
CA VAL A 184 11.84 -5.15 12.56
C VAL A 184 11.99 -3.78 11.90
N ALA A 185 12.15 -2.72 12.69
CA ALA A 185 12.35 -1.37 12.19
C ALA A 185 13.63 -1.26 11.34
N MET A 186 14.77 -1.74 11.87
CA MET A 186 16.06 -1.69 11.19
C MET A 186 16.04 -2.47 9.87
N ALA A 187 15.48 -3.68 9.87
CA ALA A 187 15.41 -4.53 8.68
C ALA A 187 14.57 -3.94 7.53
N ASN A 188 13.72 -2.95 7.82
CA ASN A 188 12.78 -2.37 6.86
C ASN A 188 12.97 -0.86 6.66
N ALA A 189 13.94 -0.22 7.32
CA ALA A 189 14.14 1.23 7.27
C ALA A 189 14.35 1.77 5.85
N HIS A 190 15.08 1.04 5.00
CA HIS A 190 15.37 1.49 3.63
C HIS A 190 14.12 1.51 2.73
N SER A 191 13.10 0.69 3.03
CA SER A 191 11.81 0.76 2.33
C SER A 191 11.15 2.13 2.46
N ILE A 192 11.38 2.85 3.55
CA ILE A 192 10.83 4.20 3.80
C ILE A 192 11.53 5.21 2.88
N SER A 193 12.85 5.11 2.75
CA SER A 193 13.61 5.95 1.81
C SER A 193 13.15 5.70 0.38
N LEU A 194 12.94 4.44 0.00
CA LEU A 194 12.45 4.07 -1.33
C LEU A 194 11.01 4.55 -1.57
N TRP A 195 10.14 4.44 -0.56
CA TRP A 195 8.77 4.95 -0.56
C TRP A 195 8.73 6.49 -0.74
N GLN A 196 9.57 7.23 -0.02
CA GLN A 196 9.72 8.69 -0.18
C GLN A 196 10.28 9.06 -1.56
N LEU A 197 11.27 8.30 -2.04
CA LEU A 197 11.86 8.48 -3.37
C LEU A 197 10.79 8.29 -4.45
N TYR A 198 10.03 7.21 -4.39
CA TYR A 198 9.02 6.90 -5.40
C TYR A 198 7.84 7.89 -5.36
N SER A 199 7.56 8.49 -4.21
CA SER A 199 6.60 9.60 -4.09
C SER A 199 6.96 10.80 -4.97
N LYS A 200 8.24 10.99 -5.32
CA LYS A 200 8.71 12.06 -6.22
C LYS A 200 8.33 11.81 -7.69
N TYR A 201 7.92 10.60 -8.05
CA TYR A 201 7.38 10.28 -9.38
C TYR A 201 5.87 10.43 -9.44
N VAL A 202 5.16 10.28 -8.32
CA VAL A 202 3.72 10.55 -8.21
C VAL A 202 3.45 12.05 -8.18
N HIS A 203 4.17 12.79 -7.33
CA HIS A 203 4.07 14.24 -7.28
C HIS A 203 5.18 14.84 -8.14
N TYR A 204 4.80 15.48 -9.26
CA TYR A 204 5.77 16.09 -10.18
C TYR A 204 6.81 16.91 -9.41
N SER A 205 8.08 16.57 -9.64
CA SER A 205 9.20 17.24 -9.01
C SER A 205 10.38 17.30 -9.97
N MET A 206 11.24 18.31 -9.80
CA MET A 206 12.48 18.46 -10.56
C MET A 206 13.42 17.25 -10.44
N PHE A 207 13.19 16.37 -9.47
CA PHE A 207 13.90 15.11 -9.32
C PHE A 207 13.77 14.22 -10.56
N THR A 208 12.54 14.06 -11.07
CA THR A 208 12.26 13.24 -12.26
C THR A 208 12.99 13.77 -13.51
N PHE A 209 13.01 15.09 -13.69
CA PHE A 209 13.74 15.75 -14.77
C PHE A 209 15.25 15.49 -14.70
N ARG A 210 15.86 15.60 -13.51
CA ARG A 210 17.31 15.37 -13.32
C ARG A 210 17.72 13.93 -13.63
N LEU A 211 16.86 12.95 -13.32
CA LEU A 211 17.12 11.53 -13.60
C LEU A 211 16.99 11.16 -15.07
N ILE A 212 16.11 11.80 -15.82
CA ILE A 212 16.00 11.59 -17.28
C ILE A 212 17.31 12.02 -17.97
N GLY A 213 17.97 13.05 -17.45
CA GLY A 213 19.29 13.51 -17.92
C GLY A 213 20.47 12.71 -17.38
N ALA A 214 20.26 11.81 -16.42
CA ALA A 214 21.33 11.02 -15.82
C ALA A 214 21.68 9.83 -16.75
N GLY A 215 22.98 9.64 -17.01
CA GLY A 215 23.49 8.64 -17.94
C GLY A 215 23.19 7.18 -17.58
N ILE A 216 23.84 6.24 -18.28
CA ILE A 216 23.51 4.81 -18.20
C ILE A 216 23.68 4.21 -16.78
N ASP A 217 24.59 4.73 -15.97
CA ASP A 217 24.82 4.22 -14.61
C ASP A 217 23.66 4.53 -13.66
N ALA A 218 23.02 5.69 -13.81
CA ALA A 218 21.81 6.02 -13.06
C ALA A 218 20.65 5.08 -13.41
N LYS A 219 20.60 4.60 -14.66
CA LYS A 219 19.59 3.62 -15.10
C LYS A 219 19.82 2.23 -14.52
N ARG A 220 21.05 1.87 -14.17
CA ARG A 220 21.34 0.63 -13.43
C ARG A 220 20.84 0.71 -12.00
N ILE A 221 21.14 1.81 -11.31
CA ILE A 221 20.64 2.09 -9.95
C ILE A 221 19.12 2.05 -9.92
N GLU A 222 18.45 2.63 -10.93
CA GLU A 222 17.00 2.59 -11.08
C GLU A 222 16.45 1.15 -11.19
N VAL A 223 17.14 0.24 -11.89
CA VAL A 223 16.73 -1.17 -11.99
C VAL A 223 16.94 -1.91 -10.67
N ASP A 224 18.07 -1.66 -9.99
CA ASP A 224 18.34 -2.24 -8.67
C ASP A 224 17.28 -1.79 -7.64
N GLN A 225 16.83 -0.54 -7.73
CA GLN A 225 15.72 -0.03 -6.91
C GLN A 225 14.39 -0.74 -7.19
N LEU A 226 14.09 -1.09 -8.45
CA LEU A 226 12.89 -1.84 -8.79
C LEU A 226 12.94 -3.26 -8.19
N GLN A 227 14.10 -3.92 -8.26
CA GLN A 227 14.30 -5.21 -7.60
C GLN A 227 14.08 -5.09 -6.09
N GLU A 228 14.63 -4.05 -5.47
CA GLU A 228 14.47 -3.86 -4.03
C GLU A 228 13.00 -3.62 -3.66
N ALA A 229 12.25 -2.80 -4.41
CA ALA A 229 10.82 -2.61 -4.22
C ALA A 229 10.03 -3.93 -4.36
N LEU A 230 10.44 -4.79 -5.30
CA LEU A 230 9.86 -6.12 -5.46
C LEU A 230 10.15 -7.03 -4.26
N SER A 231 11.34 -6.95 -3.66
CA SER A 231 11.67 -7.68 -2.44
C SER A 231 10.76 -7.30 -1.26
N TYR A 232 10.42 -6.01 -1.13
CA TYR A 232 9.46 -5.55 -0.13
C TYR A 232 8.05 -6.01 -0.45
N SER A 233 7.67 -6.07 -1.73
CA SER A 233 6.39 -6.62 -2.16
C SER A 233 6.25 -8.09 -1.77
N PHE A 234 7.32 -8.88 -1.86
CA PHE A 234 7.32 -10.26 -1.36
C PHE A 234 7.21 -10.33 0.16
N LYS A 235 7.95 -9.49 0.90
CA LYS A 235 7.81 -9.38 2.36
C LYS A 235 6.39 -9.00 2.78
N SER A 236 5.69 -8.14 2.02
CA SER A 236 4.27 -7.83 2.23
C SER A 236 3.41 -9.09 2.19
N LEU A 237 3.62 -10.00 1.24
CA LEU A 237 2.86 -11.26 1.15
C LEU A 237 3.08 -12.15 2.38
N VAL A 238 4.32 -12.24 2.86
CA VAL A 238 4.66 -13.01 4.08
C VAL A 238 3.94 -12.41 5.30
N MET A 239 3.98 -11.08 5.44
CA MET A 239 3.30 -10.36 6.52
C MET A 239 1.78 -10.53 6.43
N LEU A 240 1.20 -10.39 5.24
CA LEU A 240 -0.24 -10.55 5.00
C LEU A 240 -0.70 -11.98 5.27
N SER A 241 0.02 -13.00 4.81
CA SER A 241 -0.29 -14.41 5.10
C SER A 241 -0.36 -14.66 6.60
N THR A 242 0.64 -14.16 7.35
CA THR A 242 0.68 -14.27 8.82
C THR A 242 -0.49 -13.53 9.47
N ALA A 243 -0.72 -12.28 9.06
CA ALA A 243 -1.77 -11.44 9.63
C ALA A 243 -3.17 -11.99 9.36
N LEU A 244 -3.42 -12.50 8.15
CA LEU A 244 -4.69 -13.12 7.76
C LEU A 244 -4.93 -14.42 8.53
N ASN A 245 -3.90 -15.24 8.77
CA ASN A 245 -4.01 -16.41 9.65
C ASN A 245 -4.43 -15.99 11.07
N HIS A 246 -3.79 -14.97 11.65
CA HIS A 246 -4.18 -14.43 12.96
C HIS A 246 -5.60 -13.84 12.96
N ALA A 247 -6.03 -13.26 11.85
CA ALA A 247 -7.38 -12.73 11.67
C ALA A 247 -8.44 -13.83 11.40
N GLY A 248 -8.09 -15.12 11.53
CA GLY A 248 -9.04 -16.21 11.37
C GLY A 248 -9.33 -16.61 9.92
N MET A 249 -8.41 -16.28 9.00
CA MET A 249 -8.46 -16.68 7.59
C MET A 249 -7.31 -17.65 7.29
N PRO A 250 -7.49 -18.97 7.52
CA PRO A 250 -6.42 -19.95 7.37
C PRO A 250 -5.85 -19.97 5.95
N ASN A 251 -4.53 -19.92 5.85
CA ASN A 251 -3.82 -19.96 4.57
C ASN A 251 -2.38 -20.45 4.77
N VAL A 252 -1.78 -20.96 3.70
CA VAL A 252 -0.38 -21.38 3.69
C VAL A 252 0.32 -20.72 2.50
N LEU A 253 1.25 -19.82 2.80
CA LEU A 253 2.25 -19.40 1.83
C LEU A 253 3.22 -20.56 1.62
N ARG A 254 3.40 -20.98 0.36
CA ARG A 254 4.31 -22.09 0.02
C ARG A 254 5.76 -21.71 0.37
N ASP A 255 6.64 -22.70 0.41
CA ASP A 255 8.06 -22.44 0.56
C ASP A 255 8.59 -21.73 -0.70
N GLU A 256 8.71 -20.41 -0.61
CA GLU A 256 9.22 -19.53 -1.66
C GLU A 256 10.69 -19.15 -1.42
N SER A 257 11.46 -19.98 -0.69
CA SER A 257 12.87 -19.70 -0.35
C SER A 257 13.74 -19.47 -1.59
N ASP A 258 13.47 -20.18 -2.69
CA ASP A 258 14.20 -20.01 -3.95
C ASP A 258 13.85 -18.71 -4.66
N PHE A 259 12.59 -18.28 -4.61
CA PHE A 259 12.18 -16.96 -5.09
C PHE A 259 12.82 -15.85 -4.23
N ALA A 260 12.73 -15.97 -2.91
CA ALA A 260 13.33 -15.03 -1.97
C ALA A 260 14.86 -14.89 -2.19
N ARG A 261 15.56 -16.01 -2.42
CA ARG A 261 17.01 -15.99 -2.70
C ARG A 261 17.31 -15.24 -3.99
N ARG A 262 16.57 -15.48 -5.07
CA ARG A 262 16.77 -14.82 -6.38
C ARG A 262 16.58 -13.31 -6.31
N ILE A 263 15.54 -12.83 -5.61
CA ILE A 263 15.26 -11.39 -5.54
C ILE A 263 16.14 -10.64 -4.53
N HIS A 264 16.79 -11.32 -3.56
CA HIS A 264 17.71 -10.67 -2.60
C HIS A 264 19.20 -10.84 -2.97
N SER A 265 19.54 -11.78 -3.85
CA SER A 265 20.91 -12.06 -4.28
C SER A 265 20.91 -12.66 -5.68
N PRO A 266 20.98 -11.84 -6.74
CA PRO A 266 21.13 -12.34 -8.10
C PRO A 266 22.52 -12.99 -8.21
N GLN A 267 22.54 -14.27 -8.59
CA GLN A 267 23.78 -15.00 -8.88
C GLN A 267 24.49 -14.42 -10.10
#